data_AF-A0A6J5DQM8-F1
#
_entry.id   AF-A0A6J5DQM8-F1
#
_cell.length_a   1.000
_cell.length_b   1.000
_cell.length_c   1.000
_cell.angle_alpha   90.00
_cell.angle_beta   90.00
_cell.angle_gamma   90.00
#
_symmetry.space_group_name_H-M   'P 1'
#
loop_
_entity.id
_entity.type
_entity.pdbx_description
1 polymer ?
#
loop_
_entity_poly.entity_id
_entity_poly.type
_entity_poly.pdbx_seq_one_letter_code
_entity_poly.pdbx_strand_id
1 'polypeptide(L)'
;MADSANNGALHPGAFSLSWSGGLEYGSRELSFDGEGKFYFAKGDTINDDTQTGVGVFVLNLQKSDLHELRTVAQNLCDKDIQGGGPETVDPPSTFSVVCLDEGGKAVRRSGSMQLIPERFNRSIFDVPFKLSERAWSEGSKIIKLDFETSAVEYKSGHYIVAVRFINSGTRWVKFKTPDQWGGTTVSGRLGVGAVNKVELDGEKKKVEGSWAFGLNNANLINRKEFEDGFVVLKAGDSKTLKFQVMPDYKALKGIYDFSGIAFMRIEYEGHGWGLATNVDLKPIKTRIKIDRDYPSTPEEREQWEQTHRTSMLRRPVKPGETFVEDGLYRAVRLIPDTNYRGLYLKPFKAGQVASIEDVRMPMESLNGVNIDGPVQWIWEASAPTPVKQWSFDIIEDTAQFCKPGVTCPRSGRWVPRVSVSSGFGPPEYQYQLAGIVTRRRGETMPPVDGKYAEWEWLGAAHG
;
A
#
# COMPACT_ATOMS: atom_id res chain seq x y z
N MET A 1 -18.07 -5.21 -23.17
CA MET A 1 -18.89 -5.98 -24.12
C MET A 1 -17.96 -6.82 -24.97
N ALA A 2 -18.14 -8.14 -24.94
CA ALA A 2 -17.40 -9.10 -25.75
C ALA A 2 -17.85 -9.01 -27.21
N ASP A 3 -17.15 -8.21 -28.00
CA ASP A 3 -17.14 -8.36 -29.46
C ASP A 3 -15.95 -9.23 -29.82
N SER A 4 -16.22 -10.53 -29.94
CA SER A 4 -15.37 -11.48 -30.60
C SER A 4 -15.21 -11.05 -32.06
N ALA A 5 -14.07 -10.43 -32.38
CA ALA A 5 -13.68 -10.03 -33.74
C ALA A 5 -13.30 -11.23 -34.63
N ASN A 6 -14.13 -12.28 -34.61
CA ASN A 6 -14.22 -13.27 -35.68
C ASN A 6 -15.69 -13.68 -35.80
N ASN A 7 -16.35 -13.03 -36.76
CA ASN A 7 -17.69 -13.26 -37.32
C ASN A 7 -18.90 -13.04 -36.40
N GLY A 8 -19.75 -12.09 -36.81
CA GLY A 8 -21.10 -11.81 -36.28
C GLY A 8 -22.13 -12.93 -36.46
N ALA A 9 -21.72 -14.19 -36.30
CA ALA A 9 -22.62 -15.30 -36.11
C ALA A 9 -23.01 -15.35 -34.63
N LEU A 10 -24.26 -15.04 -34.33
CA LEU A 10 -24.85 -15.28 -33.02
C LEU A 10 -25.00 -16.79 -32.83
N HIS A 11 -24.12 -17.42 -32.06
CA HIS A 11 -24.22 -18.85 -31.72
C HIS A 11 -25.29 -19.04 -30.64
N PRO A 12 -26.42 -19.71 -30.95
CA PRO A 12 -27.47 -19.94 -29.96
C PRO A 12 -26.93 -20.68 -28.74
N GLY A 13 -27.23 -20.19 -27.55
CA GLY A 13 -26.74 -20.75 -26.28
C GLY A 13 -25.39 -20.19 -25.82
N ALA A 14 -24.72 -19.34 -26.59
CA ALA A 14 -23.57 -18.58 -26.10
C ALA A 14 -24.00 -17.58 -25.03
N PHE A 15 -23.22 -17.43 -23.95
CA PHE A 15 -23.52 -16.47 -22.89
C PHE A 15 -22.27 -15.94 -22.20
N SER A 16 -22.43 -14.81 -21.51
CA SER A 16 -21.46 -14.28 -20.56
C SER A 16 -22.14 -13.79 -19.28
N LEU A 17 -21.43 -13.96 -18.16
CA LEU A 17 -21.74 -13.41 -16.84
C LEU A 17 -20.60 -12.48 -16.47
N SER A 18 -20.88 -11.19 -16.33
CA SER A 18 -19.89 -10.13 -16.21
C SER A 18 -20.14 -9.31 -14.95
N TRP A 19 -19.17 -9.36 -14.03
CA TRP A 19 -19.08 -8.44 -12.92
C TRP A 19 -18.04 -7.41 -13.33
N SER A 20 -18.51 -6.22 -13.67
CA SER A 20 -17.58 -5.11 -13.71
C SER A 20 -17.08 -4.85 -12.28
N GLY A 21 -15.82 -4.51 -12.13
CA GLY A 21 -15.35 -3.88 -10.90
C GLY A 21 -15.10 -2.41 -11.18
N GLY A 22 -15.22 -1.61 -10.14
CA GLY A 22 -14.60 -0.29 -10.12
C GLY A 22 -13.07 -0.41 -10.15
N LEU A 23 -12.39 0.73 -10.06
CA LEU A 23 -10.92 0.81 -10.03
C LEU A 23 -10.26 0.18 -8.79
N GLU A 24 -11.04 -0.45 -7.90
CA GLU A 24 -10.59 -1.15 -6.70
C GLU A 24 -10.86 -2.66 -6.71
N TYR A 25 -11.69 -3.16 -7.64
CA TYR A 25 -12.22 -4.52 -7.59
C TYR A 25 -12.01 -5.32 -8.89
N GLY A 26 -11.36 -4.74 -9.92
CA GLY A 26 -11.12 -5.33 -11.25
C GLY A 26 -12.33 -5.99 -11.95
N SER A 27 -12.23 -6.37 -13.23
CA SER A 27 -13.35 -7.10 -13.86
C SER A 27 -13.29 -8.60 -13.62
N ARG A 28 -14.45 -9.25 -13.55
CA ARG A 28 -14.58 -10.71 -13.64
C ARG A 28 -15.59 -11.05 -14.73
N GLU A 29 -15.22 -11.93 -15.64
CA GLU A 29 -16.15 -12.42 -16.67
C GLU A 29 -16.02 -13.92 -16.87
N LEU A 30 -17.17 -14.60 -16.91
CA LEU A 30 -17.32 -16.00 -17.28
C LEU A 30 -18.05 -16.02 -18.61
N SER A 31 -17.54 -16.72 -19.61
CA SER A 31 -18.25 -16.83 -20.89
C SER A 31 -18.14 -18.20 -21.52
N PHE A 32 -19.20 -18.59 -22.22
CA PHE A 32 -19.31 -19.80 -23.00
C PHE A 32 -19.62 -19.43 -24.45
N ASP A 33 -18.86 -20.00 -25.39
CA ASP A 33 -18.97 -19.68 -26.82
C ASP A 33 -20.19 -20.31 -27.52
N GLY A 34 -20.95 -21.17 -26.83
CA GLY A 34 -22.08 -21.91 -27.41
C GLY A 34 -21.70 -23.26 -28.02
N GLU A 35 -20.40 -23.55 -28.17
CA GLU A 35 -19.91 -24.71 -28.91
C GLU A 35 -19.08 -25.65 -28.03
N GLY A 36 -17.96 -25.16 -27.50
CA GLY A 36 -16.87 -26.01 -27.02
C GLY A 36 -15.90 -25.36 -26.05
N LYS A 37 -15.93 -24.04 -25.87
CA LYS A 37 -14.97 -23.33 -25.02
C LYS A 37 -15.65 -22.49 -23.96
N PHE A 38 -15.07 -22.57 -22.77
CA PHE A 38 -15.37 -21.70 -21.66
C PHE A 38 -14.19 -20.79 -21.38
N TYR A 39 -14.45 -19.51 -21.23
CA TYR A 39 -13.44 -18.49 -20.93
C TYR A 39 -13.69 -17.92 -19.55
N PHE A 40 -12.60 -17.76 -18.81
CA PHE A 40 -12.57 -17.09 -17.53
C PHE A 40 -11.61 -15.91 -17.60
N ALA A 41 -12.12 -14.70 -17.39
CA ALA A 41 -11.30 -13.52 -17.18
C ALA A 41 -11.41 -13.03 -15.74
N LYS A 42 -10.26 -12.72 -15.14
CA LYS A 42 -10.16 -12.19 -13.80
C LYS A 42 -9.11 -11.09 -13.76
N GLY A 43 -9.57 -9.88 -13.49
CA GLY A 43 -8.81 -8.64 -13.39
C GLY A 43 -8.56 -8.18 -11.96
N ASP A 44 -9.01 -8.91 -10.93
CA ASP A 44 -8.71 -8.64 -9.51
C ASP A 44 -8.37 -9.93 -8.76
N THR A 45 -7.23 -9.91 -8.07
CA THR A 45 -6.79 -10.96 -7.13
C THR A 45 -6.36 -10.43 -5.76
N ILE A 46 -6.57 -9.16 -5.44
CA ILE A 46 -6.08 -8.55 -4.19
C ILE A 46 -6.61 -9.26 -2.95
N ASN A 47 -7.90 -9.62 -2.97
CA ASN A 47 -8.57 -10.31 -1.87
C ASN A 47 -8.61 -11.84 -2.04
N ASP A 48 -7.90 -12.40 -3.03
CA ASP A 48 -7.89 -13.85 -3.26
C ASP A 48 -6.74 -14.52 -2.50
N ASP A 49 -7.04 -15.52 -1.69
CA ASP A 49 -6.03 -16.22 -0.88
C ASP A 49 -5.14 -17.18 -1.67
N THR A 50 -5.59 -17.61 -2.85
CA THR A 50 -5.00 -18.71 -3.61
C THR A 50 -4.49 -18.31 -4.98
N GLN A 51 -5.05 -17.27 -5.57
CA GLN A 51 -4.77 -16.83 -6.93
C GLN A 51 -3.88 -15.57 -6.92
N THR A 52 -2.93 -15.51 -7.85
CA THR A 52 -2.03 -14.36 -8.03
C THR A 52 -2.17 -13.79 -9.43
N GLY A 53 -1.85 -12.50 -9.57
CA GLY A 53 -1.87 -11.81 -10.85
C GLY A 53 -3.26 -11.76 -11.47
N VAL A 54 -3.33 -11.53 -12.77
CA VAL A 54 -4.60 -11.39 -13.52
C VAL A 54 -4.48 -12.10 -14.86
N GLY A 55 -5.61 -12.41 -15.49
CA GLY A 55 -5.55 -13.11 -16.77
C GLY A 55 -6.87 -13.50 -17.40
N VAL A 56 -6.72 -14.12 -18.56
CA VAL A 56 -7.75 -14.77 -19.36
C VAL A 56 -7.34 -16.22 -19.58
N PHE A 57 -8.23 -17.13 -19.22
CA PHE A 57 -8.03 -18.57 -19.29
C PHE A 57 -9.10 -19.18 -20.18
N VAL A 58 -8.72 -20.18 -20.97
CA VAL A 58 -9.66 -20.92 -21.81
C VAL A 58 -9.61 -22.40 -21.50
N LEU A 59 -10.79 -22.99 -21.38
CA LEU A 59 -11.02 -24.38 -21.08
C LEU A 59 -11.75 -25.02 -22.25
N ASN A 60 -11.22 -26.13 -22.76
CA ASN A 60 -11.95 -26.97 -23.71
C ASN A 60 -12.94 -27.84 -22.92
N LEU A 61 -14.20 -27.82 -23.32
CA LEU A 61 -15.28 -28.44 -22.55
C LEU A 61 -15.47 -29.91 -22.90
N GLN A 62 -15.79 -30.71 -21.88
CA GLN A 62 -16.22 -32.09 -22.06
C GLN A 62 -17.72 -32.13 -22.39
N LYS A 63 -18.20 -33.27 -22.92
CA LYS A 63 -19.62 -33.44 -23.28
C LYS A 63 -20.59 -33.17 -22.12
N SER A 64 -20.21 -33.55 -20.89
CA SER A 64 -20.99 -33.27 -19.68
C SER A 64 -21.09 -31.77 -19.40
N ASP A 65 -19.97 -31.05 -19.46
CA ASP A 65 -19.94 -29.60 -19.22
C ASP A 65 -20.81 -28.86 -20.25
N LEU A 66 -20.79 -29.30 -21.51
CA LEU A 66 -21.59 -28.72 -22.59
C LEU A 66 -23.10 -28.85 -22.34
N HIS A 67 -23.54 -29.99 -21.79
CA HIS A 67 -24.95 -30.18 -21.46
C HIS A 67 -25.37 -29.23 -20.33
N GLU A 68 -24.56 -29.14 -19.28
CA GLU A 68 -24.83 -28.26 -18.14
C GLU A 68 -24.84 -26.77 -18.55
N LEU A 69 -23.87 -26.32 -19.36
CA LEU A 69 -23.80 -24.94 -19.85
C LEU A 69 -24.94 -24.57 -20.81
N ARG A 70 -25.45 -25.53 -21.59
CA ARG A 70 -26.66 -25.31 -22.40
C ARG A 70 -27.89 -25.12 -21.53
N THR A 71 -27.99 -25.84 -20.42
CA THR A 71 -29.06 -25.63 -19.43
C THR A 71 -28.95 -24.23 -18.81
N VAL A 72 -27.74 -23.75 -18.48
CA VAL A 72 -27.52 -22.37 -18.02
C VAL A 72 -28.04 -21.37 -19.05
N ALA A 73 -27.67 -21.54 -20.32
CA ALA A 73 -28.11 -20.65 -21.40
C ALA A 73 -29.64 -20.68 -21.61
N GLN A 74 -30.27 -21.86 -21.52
CA GLN A 74 -31.72 -22.00 -21.57
C GLN A 74 -32.41 -21.25 -20.44
N ASN A 75 -31.91 -21.38 -19.22
CA ASN A 75 -32.44 -20.66 -18.06
C ASN A 75 -32.27 -19.15 -18.23
N LEU A 76 -31.11 -18.69 -18.69
CA LEU A 76 -30.89 -17.28 -19.00
C LEU A 76 -31.87 -16.75 -20.06
N CYS A 77 -32.34 -17.56 -21.00
CA CYS A 77 -33.34 -17.18 -21.99
C CYS A 77 -34.79 -17.19 -21.47
N ASP A 78 -35.04 -17.61 -20.23
CA ASP A 78 -36.37 -17.68 -19.63
C ASP A 78 -37.01 -16.28 -19.54
N LYS A 79 -38.31 -16.20 -19.84
CA LYS A 79 -39.07 -14.94 -19.87
C LYS A 79 -39.02 -14.21 -18.52
N ASP A 80 -38.97 -14.93 -17.42
CA ASP A 80 -38.94 -14.35 -16.07
C ASP A 80 -37.59 -13.70 -15.74
N ILE A 81 -36.51 -14.14 -16.38
CA ILE A 81 -35.20 -13.49 -16.29
C ILE A 81 -35.13 -12.30 -17.23
N GLN A 82 -35.66 -12.45 -18.45
CA GLN A 82 -35.63 -11.41 -19.47
C GLN A 82 -36.50 -10.19 -19.15
N GLY A 83 -37.45 -10.31 -18.21
CA GLY A 83 -38.29 -9.22 -17.72
C GLY A 83 -37.62 -8.31 -16.67
N GLY A 84 -36.43 -8.65 -16.17
CA GLY A 84 -35.79 -7.96 -15.05
C GLY A 84 -35.43 -6.49 -15.30
N GLY A 85 -35.24 -6.06 -16.55
CA GLY A 85 -34.83 -4.69 -16.87
C GLY A 85 -33.31 -4.47 -16.78
N PRO A 86 -32.84 -3.22 -16.99
CA PRO A 86 -31.42 -2.90 -17.03
C PRO A 86 -30.77 -2.94 -15.64
N GLU A 87 -29.45 -3.13 -15.61
CA GLU A 87 -28.66 -2.98 -14.39
C GLU A 87 -28.59 -1.52 -13.95
N THR A 88 -28.82 -1.27 -12.66
CA THR A 88 -28.86 0.08 -12.06
C THR A 88 -27.83 0.27 -10.95
N VAL A 89 -27.16 -0.79 -10.52
CA VAL A 89 -26.17 -0.76 -9.44
C VAL A 89 -24.76 -0.58 -10.01
N ASP A 90 -23.92 0.18 -9.32
CA ASP A 90 -22.51 0.38 -9.61
C ASP A 90 -21.67 -0.25 -8.47
N PRO A 91 -20.76 -1.22 -8.75
CA PRO A 91 -20.42 -1.70 -10.09
C PRO A 91 -21.47 -2.67 -10.69
N PRO A 92 -21.75 -2.57 -12.01
CA PRO A 92 -22.77 -3.40 -12.65
C PRO A 92 -22.41 -4.89 -12.70
N SER A 93 -23.45 -5.71 -12.49
CA SER A 93 -23.41 -7.17 -12.55
C SER A 93 -24.38 -7.64 -13.63
N THR A 94 -23.89 -7.90 -14.83
CA THR A 94 -24.72 -8.13 -16.01
C THR A 94 -24.52 -9.52 -16.60
N PHE A 95 -25.53 -10.00 -17.32
CA PHE A 95 -25.38 -11.15 -18.21
C PHE A 95 -25.69 -10.76 -19.65
N SER A 96 -25.15 -11.52 -20.60
CA SER A 96 -25.54 -11.51 -22.01
C SER A 96 -25.74 -12.94 -22.46
N VAL A 97 -26.78 -13.23 -23.23
CA VAL A 97 -27.08 -14.57 -23.75
C VAL A 97 -27.62 -14.48 -25.17
N VAL A 98 -27.31 -15.46 -26.00
CA VAL A 98 -27.87 -15.61 -27.34
C VAL A 98 -29.03 -16.60 -27.30
N CYS A 99 -30.25 -16.10 -27.44
CA CYS A 99 -31.48 -16.89 -27.44
C CYS A 99 -32.01 -17.07 -28.86
N LEU A 100 -32.89 -18.06 -29.06
CA LEU A 100 -33.72 -18.14 -30.25
C LEU A 100 -35.02 -17.38 -29.97
N ASP A 101 -35.43 -16.49 -30.88
CA ASP A 101 -36.76 -15.88 -30.83
C ASP A 101 -37.85 -16.88 -31.28
N GLU A 102 -39.12 -16.45 -31.24
CA GLU A 102 -40.26 -17.28 -31.64
C GLU A 102 -40.22 -17.68 -33.13
N GLY A 103 -39.44 -16.97 -33.96
CA GLY A 103 -39.17 -17.30 -35.35
C GLY A 103 -37.92 -18.15 -35.59
N GLY A 104 -37.25 -18.61 -34.54
CA GLY A 104 -36.03 -19.42 -34.63
C GLY A 104 -34.77 -18.61 -34.99
N LYS A 105 -34.82 -17.28 -34.94
CA LYS A 105 -33.68 -16.41 -35.20
C LYS A 105 -32.88 -16.17 -33.92
N ALA A 106 -31.55 -16.27 -34.04
CA ALA A 106 -30.66 -15.96 -32.94
C ALA A 106 -30.68 -14.45 -32.61
N VAL A 107 -30.93 -14.11 -31.34
CA VAL A 107 -30.98 -12.75 -30.82
C VAL A 107 -30.15 -12.66 -29.53
N ARG A 108 -29.29 -11.64 -29.43
CA ARG A 108 -28.56 -11.36 -28.19
C ARG A 108 -29.48 -10.60 -27.24
N ARG A 109 -29.55 -11.05 -26.00
CA ARG A 109 -30.27 -10.38 -24.90
C ARG A 109 -29.31 -10.15 -23.73
N SER A 110 -29.57 -9.12 -22.95
CA SER A 110 -28.77 -8.80 -21.76
C SER A 110 -29.67 -8.30 -20.63
N GLY A 111 -29.21 -8.48 -19.39
CA GLY A 111 -29.95 -8.06 -18.21
C GLY A 111 -29.06 -7.98 -16.97
N SER A 112 -29.65 -7.56 -15.85
CA SER A 112 -28.99 -7.57 -14.54
C SER A 112 -29.00 -8.97 -13.93
N MET A 113 -27.85 -9.39 -13.38
CA MET A 113 -27.75 -10.63 -12.61
C MET A 113 -28.43 -10.52 -11.24
N GLN A 114 -28.63 -9.31 -10.71
CA GLN A 114 -29.30 -9.10 -9.42
C GLN A 114 -30.81 -9.32 -9.50
N LEU A 115 -31.37 -9.20 -10.71
CA LEU A 115 -32.81 -9.32 -10.98
C LEU A 115 -33.18 -10.74 -11.43
N ILE A 116 -32.22 -11.67 -11.41
CA ILE A 116 -32.47 -13.10 -11.63
C ILE A 116 -33.27 -13.64 -10.43
N PRO A 117 -34.46 -14.24 -10.65
CA PRO A 117 -35.24 -14.82 -9.57
C PRO A 117 -34.47 -15.93 -8.84
N GLU A 118 -34.59 -15.96 -7.50
CA GLU A 118 -33.79 -16.84 -6.63
C GLU A 118 -33.81 -18.32 -7.05
N ARG A 119 -34.96 -18.80 -7.56
CA ARG A 119 -35.12 -20.18 -8.06
C ARG A 119 -34.13 -20.56 -9.18
N PHE A 120 -33.62 -19.59 -9.93
CA PHE A 120 -32.67 -19.82 -11.03
C PHE A 120 -31.20 -19.74 -10.58
N ASN A 121 -30.90 -19.19 -9.39
CA ASN A 121 -29.53 -18.87 -8.98
C ASN A 121 -28.58 -20.06 -9.11
N ARG A 122 -28.87 -21.18 -8.43
CA ARG A 122 -28.00 -22.37 -8.50
C ARG A 122 -27.82 -22.89 -9.93
N SER A 123 -28.92 -22.92 -10.68
CA SER A 123 -28.93 -23.43 -12.05
C SER A 123 -28.16 -22.58 -13.06
N ILE A 124 -27.89 -21.31 -12.74
CA ILE A 124 -27.15 -20.38 -13.58
C ILE A 124 -25.69 -20.25 -13.12
N PHE A 125 -25.44 -20.25 -11.81
CA PHE A 125 -24.15 -19.87 -11.26
C PHE A 125 -23.24 -21.03 -10.88
N ASP A 126 -23.76 -22.17 -10.41
CA ASP A 126 -22.94 -23.24 -9.84
C ASP A 126 -21.94 -23.82 -10.87
N VAL A 127 -22.43 -24.09 -12.09
CA VAL A 127 -21.62 -24.68 -13.16
C VAL A 127 -20.57 -23.71 -13.69
N PRO A 128 -20.90 -22.45 -14.07
CA PRO A 128 -19.89 -21.48 -14.47
C PRO A 128 -18.84 -21.22 -13.40
N PHE A 129 -19.21 -21.14 -12.11
CA PHE A 129 -18.22 -20.93 -11.06
C PHE A 129 -17.27 -22.11 -10.91
N LYS A 130 -17.80 -23.35 -10.91
CA LYS A 130 -16.99 -24.58 -10.91
C LYS A 130 -16.02 -24.61 -12.10
N LEU A 131 -16.49 -24.27 -13.30
CA LEU A 131 -15.65 -24.23 -14.49
C LEU A 131 -14.63 -23.08 -14.48
N SER A 132 -14.92 -21.98 -13.80
CA SER A 132 -13.97 -20.87 -13.63
C SER A 132 -12.76 -21.28 -12.79
N GLU A 133 -12.98 -22.02 -11.70
CA GLU A 133 -11.88 -22.58 -10.90
C GLU A 133 -11.05 -23.58 -11.71
N ARG A 134 -11.70 -24.46 -12.49
CA ARG A 134 -11.01 -25.40 -13.39
C ARG A 134 -10.26 -24.68 -14.51
N ALA A 135 -10.83 -23.62 -15.08
CA ALA A 135 -10.17 -22.81 -16.10
C ALA A 135 -8.92 -22.10 -15.54
N TRP A 136 -8.96 -21.63 -14.29
CA TRP A 136 -7.79 -21.03 -13.65
C TRP A 136 -6.67 -22.05 -13.42
N SER A 137 -7.00 -23.25 -12.92
CA SER A 137 -6.00 -24.27 -12.56
C SER A 137 -5.45 -25.05 -13.77
N GLU A 138 -6.32 -25.42 -14.72
CA GLU A 138 -6.02 -26.36 -15.81
C GLU A 138 -6.15 -25.73 -17.20
N GLY A 139 -6.80 -24.57 -17.31
CA GLY A 139 -7.05 -23.91 -18.58
C GLY A 139 -5.77 -23.38 -19.25
N SER A 140 -5.85 -23.23 -20.57
CA SER A 140 -4.81 -22.57 -21.34
C SER A 140 -4.81 -21.07 -21.04
N LYS A 141 -3.64 -20.53 -20.69
CA LYS A 141 -3.45 -19.12 -20.36
C LYS A 141 -3.34 -18.29 -21.65
N ILE A 142 -4.37 -17.52 -21.97
CA ILE A 142 -4.33 -16.58 -23.09
C ILE A 142 -3.52 -15.35 -22.65
N ILE A 143 -3.99 -14.70 -21.57
CA ILE A 143 -3.30 -13.63 -20.87
C ILE A 143 -3.02 -14.11 -19.46
N LYS A 144 -1.79 -13.96 -18.97
CA LYS A 144 -1.50 -14.17 -17.55
C LYS A 144 -0.37 -13.27 -17.12
N LEU A 145 -0.71 -12.17 -16.46
CA LEU A 145 0.25 -11.24 -15.88
C LEU A 145 0.38 -11.52 -14.38
N ASP A 146 1.60 -11.82 -13.94
CA ASP A 146 1.99 -11.90 -12.54
C ASP A 146 3.07 -10.87 -12.24
N PHE A 147 3.30 -10.61 -10.96
CA PHE A 147 4.51 -9.94 -10.52
C PHE A 147 4.99 -10.49 -9.19
N GLU A 148 6.26 -10.22 -8.88
CA GLU A 148 6.88 -10.61 -7.63
C GLU A 148 8.00 -9.64 -7.25
N THR A 149 8.32 -9.57 -5.95
CA THR A 149 9.55 -8.93 -5.48
C THR A 149 10.70 -9.90 -5.68
N SER A 150 11.58 -9.66 -6.64
CA SER A 150 12.69 -10.58 -6.95
C SER A 150 13.92 -10.33 -6.07
N ALA A 151 14.14 -9.10 -5.60
CA ALA A 151 15.25 -8.76 -4.72
C ALA A 151 15.01 -7.45 -3.94
N VAL A 152 15.63 -7.34 -2.78
CA VAL A 152 15.79 -6.09 -2.01
C VAL A 152 17.24 -6.01 -1.56
N GLU A 153 17.98 -5.05 -2.08
CA GLU A 153 19.42 -4.91 -1.82
C GLU A 153 19.74 -3.50 -1.33
N TYR A 154 20.66 -3.37 -0.36
CA TYR A 154 21.15 -2.06 0.04
C TYR A 154 22.42 -1.69 -0.73
N LYS A 155 22.40 -0.58 -1.46
CA LYS A 155 23.53 -0.08 -2.26
C LYS A 155 23.62 1.44 -2.17
N SER A 156 24.82 1.94 -1.90
CA SER A 156 25.15 3.37 -1.96
C SER A 156 24.18 4.27 -1.18
N GLY A 157 23.78 3.88 0.03
CA GLY A 157 22.88 4.69 0.87
C GLY A 157 21.38 4.45 0.64
N HIS A 158 21.00 3.56 -0.27
CA HIS A 158 19.60 3.35 -0.64
C HIS A 158 19.24 1.87 -0.78
N TYR A 159 17.95 1.57 -0.76
CA TYR A 159 17.44 0.24 -1.11
C TYR A 159 17.10 0.20 -2.60
N ILE A 160 17.63 -0.82 -3.27
CA ILE A 160 17.26 -1.19 -4.63
C ILE A 160 16.25 -2.33 -4.53
N VAL A 161 14.99 -2.01 -4.80
CA VAL A 161 13.91 -2.99 -4.84
C VAL A 161 13.69 -3.40 -6.29
N ALA A 162 13.83 -4.70 -6.56
CA ALA A 162 13.60 -5.27 -7.87
C ALA A 162 12.23 -5.97 -7.91
N VAL A 163 11.39 -5.57 -8.86
CA VAL A 163 10.08 -6.17 -9.11
C VAL A 163 10.07 -6.77 -10.50
N ARG A 164 9.78 -8.07 -10.58
CA ARG A 164 9.72 -8.80 -11.84
C ARG A 164 8.25 -9.00 -12.23
N PHE A 165 7.87 -8.49 -13.40
CA PHE A 165 6.59 -8.78 -14.04
C PHE A 165 6.77 -9.94 -15.01
N ILE A 166 5.83 -10.88 -15.00
CA ILE A 166 5.91 -12.15 -15.71
C ILE A 166 4.64 -12.33 -16.53
N ASN A 167 4.79 -12.58 -17.83
CA ASN A 167 3.68 -12.97 -18.69
C ASN A 167 3.76 -14.46 -18.98
N SER A 168 2.97 -15.27 -18.27
CA SER A 168 2.89 -16.72 -18.54
C SER A 168 1.77 -17.09 -19.52
N GLY A 169 1.14 -16.10 -20.17
CA GLY A 169 0.18 -16.29 -21.24
C GLY A 169 0.82 -16.47 -22.61
N THR A 170 -0.03 -16.70 -23.61
CA THR A 170 0.35 -16.91 -25.01
C THR A 170 0.27 -15.64 -25.87
N ARG A 171 -0.16 -14.53 -25.28
CA ARG A 171 -0.38 -13.23 -25.91
C ARG A 171 0.43 -12.13 -25.23
N TRP A 172 0.78 -11.06 -25.95
CA TRP A 172 1.55 -9.98 -25.34
C TRP A 172 0.71 -9.14 -24.37
N VAL A 173 1.38 -8.56 -23.37
CA VAL A 173 0.82 -7.59 -22.41
C VAL A 173 1.73 -6.37 -22.35
N LYS A 174 1.16 -5.17 -22.29
CA LYS A 174 1.87 -3.89 -22.25
C LYS A 174 1.30 -2.97 -21.17
N PHE A 175 2.16 -2.19 -20.53
CA PHE A 175 1.75 -1.17 -19.56
C PHE A 175 2.81 -0.09 -19.40
N LYS A 176 2.46 1.06 -18.83
CA LYS A 176 3.41 2.14 -18.53
C LYS A 176 4.29 1.79 -17.35
N THR A 177 5.55 2.22 -17.33
CA THR A 177 6.42 2.01 -16.17
C THR A 177 5.89 2.72 -14.90
N PRO A 178 6.07 2.14 -13.69
CA PRO A 178 5.47 2.68 -12.45
C PRO A 178 5.95 4.06 -12.00
N ASP A 179 7.07 4.55 -12.50
CA ASP A 179 7.55 5.92 -12.27
C ASP A 179 6.66 6.99 -12.94
N GLN A 180 5.72 6.57 -13.80
CA GLN A 180 4.75 7.45 -14.46
C GLN A 180 3.33 7.35 -13.86
N TRP A 181 3.15 6.57 -12.78
CA TRP A 181 1.83 6.33 -12.19
C TRP A 181 1.51 7.37 -11.12
N GLY A 182 0.27 7.85 -11.04
CA GLY A 182 -0.10 8.92 -10.10
C GLY A 182 -0.14 8.50 -8.62
N GLY A 183 0.06 7.21 -8.31
CA GLY A 183 0.17 6.71 -6.93
C GLY A 183 -1.15 6.43 -6.21
N THR A 184 -2.27 6.41 -6.93
CA THR A 184 -3.60 6.08 -6.41
C THR A 184 -4.13 4.81 -7.08
N THR A 185 -5.20 4.21 -6.54
CA THR A 185 -5.94 3.11 -7.18
C THR A 185 -6.37 3.47 -8.60
N VAL A 186 -6.85 4.71 -8.80
CA VAL A 186 -7.34 5.22 -10.09
C VAL A 186 -6.20 5.52 -11.09
N SER A 187 -5.09 6.05 -10.60
CA SER A 187 -3.97 6.54 -11.42
C SER A 187 -2.79 5.58 -11.50
N GLY A 188 -2.96 4.36 -10.98
CA GLY A 188 -1.93 3.34 -10.85
C GLY A 188 -1.11 3.48 -9.56
N ARG A 189 -0.83 2.34 -8.91
CA ARG A 189 -0.01 2.24 -7.69
C ARG A 189 0.71 0.89 -7.68
N LEU A 190 1.99 0.91 -7.29
CA LEU A 190 2.79 -0.29 -7.03
C LEU A 190 3.39 -0.19 -5.63
N GLY A 191 3.19 -1.22 -4.82
CA GLY A 191 3.80 -1.31 -3.50
C GLY A 191 4.14 -2.74 -3.15
N VAL A 192 5.28 -2.94 -2.50
CA VAL A 192 5.72 -4.26 -2.02
C VAL A 192 6.18 -4.16 -0.58
N GLY A 193 6.02 -5.24 0.17
CA GLY A 193 6.46 -5.28 1.56
C GLY A 193 6.39 -6.65 2.20
N ALA A 194 7.06 -6.75 3.34
CA ALA A 194 7.05 -7.93 4.20
C ALA A 194 5.66 -8.09 4.82
N VAL A 195 5.10 -9.29 4.68
CA VAL A 195 3.85 -9.69 5.35
C VAL A 195 4.09 -10.64 6.51
N ASN A 196 5.16 -11.44 6.45
CA ASN A 196 5.60 -12.30 7.54
C ASN A 196 7.12 -12.20 7.71
N LYS A 197 7.58 -12.24 8.97
CA LYS A 197 8.95 -12.59 9.32
C LYS A 197 9.04 -14.09 9.50
N VAL A 198 10.09 -14.68 8.94
CA VAL A 198 10.41 -16.11 9.07
C VAL A 198 11.45 -16.24 10.16
N GLU A 199 11.08 -16.91 11.26
CA GLU A 199 11.97 -17.17 12.39
C GLU A 199 12.89 -18.38 12.10
N LEU A 200 13.88 -18.61 12.98
CA LEU A 200 14.91 -19.63 12.78
C LEU A 200 14.37 -21.06 12.72
N ASP A 201 13.26 -21.33 13.40
CA ASP A 201 12.53 -22.60 13.39
C ASP A 201 11.58 -22.75 12.18
N GLY A 202 11.51 -21.72 11.32
CA GLY A 202 10.61 -21.66 10.18
C GLY A 202 9.21 -21.14 10.51
N GLU A 203 8.92 -20.78 11.76
CA GLU A 203 7.66 -20.15 12.13
C GLU A 203 7.49 -18.82 11.39
N LYS A 204 6.25 -18.55 10.95
CA LYS A 204 5.90 -17.31 10.25
C LYS A 204 5.13 -16.40 11.18
N LYS A 205 5.76 -15.31 11.60
CA LYS A 205 5.13 -14.27 12.40
C LYS A 205 4.64 -13.15 11.50
N LYS A 206 3.33 -12.87 11.50
CA LYS A 206 2.77 -11.72 10.78
C LYS A 206 3.44 -10.45 11.27
N VAL A 207 3.90 -9.62 10.33
CA VAL A 207 4.49 -8.30 10.63
C VAL A 207 3.64 -7.23 9.98
N GLU A 208 3.21 -6.25 10.79
CA GLU A 208 2.55 -5.04 10.31
C GLU A 208 3.54 -3.88 10.43
N GLY A 209 3.62 -3.03 9.41
CA GLY A 209 4.52 -1.86 9.42
C GLY A 209 6.02 -2.19 9.51
N SER A 210 6.49 -3.20 8.76
CA SER A 210 7.91 -3.55 8.63
C SER A 210 8.47 -3.06 7.28
N TRP A 211 9.33 -3.84 6.61
CA TRP A 211 9.82 -3.54 5.26
C TRP A 211 8.66 -3.29 4.30
N ALA A 212 8.39 -2.04 3.97
CA ALA A 212 7.38 -1.63 3.00
C ALA A 212 7.95 -0.55 2.10
N PHE A 213 7.62 -0.65 0.83
CA PHE A 213 8.16 0.20 -0.22
C PHE A 213 7.04 0.64 -1.16
N GLY A 214 6.72 1.94 -1.13
CA GLY A 214 5.98 2.59 -2.21
C GLY A 214 6.87 2.73 -3.45
N LEU A 215 6.49 2.13 -4.57
CA LEU A 215 7.31 2.10 -5.80
C LEU A 215 6.75 3.00 -6.91
N ASN A 216 5.52 3.51 -6.77
CA ASN A 216 4.99 4.52 -7.68
C ASN A 216 5.80 5.82 -7.57
N ASN A 217 6.09 6.46 -8.71
CA ASN A 217 6.93 7.67 -8.79
C ASN A 217 8.34 7.54 -8.19
N ALA A 218 8.78 6.31 -7.85
CA ALA A 218 10.14 6.07 -7.38
C ALA A 218 11.16 6.19 -8.52
N ASN A 219 12.43 6.44 -8.16
CA ASN A 219 13.50 6.52 -9.15
C ASN A 219 13.77 5.14 -9.78
N LEU A 220 13.38 4.97 -11.04
CA LEU A 220 13.62 3.76 -11.82
C LEU A 220 15.05 3.76 -12.38
N ILE A 221 15.95 3.00 -11.77
CA ILE A 221 17.39 3.05 -12.09
C ILE A 221 17.73 2.40 -13.44
N ASN A 222 16.91 1.45 -13.91
CA ASN A 222 17.08 0.80 -15.21
C ASN A 222 16.12 1.35 -16.28
N ARG A 223 15.74 2.63 -16.18
CA ARG A 223 14.83 3.29 -17.14
C ARG A 223 15.26 3.17 -18.60
N LYS A 224 16.56 3.08 -18.88
CA LYS A 224 17.09 2.88 -20.24
C LYS A 224 16.67 1.55 -20.89
N GLU A 225 16.24 0.57 -20.11
CA GLU A 225 15.67 -0.67 -20.65
C GLU A 225 14.21 -0.47 -21.15
N PHE A 226 13.62 0.71 -20.90
CA PHE A 226 12.24 1.07 -21.18
C PHE A 226 12.14 2.50 -21.74
N GLU A 227 12.87 2.80 -22.82
CA GLU A 227 13.05 4.17 -23.32
C GLU A 227 11.72 4.89 -23.67
N ASP A 228 10.72 4.14 -24.16
CA ASP A 228 9.39 4.68 -24.45
C ASP A 228 8.49 4.81 -23.21
N GLY A 229 9.00 4.43 -22.03
CA GLY A 229 8.22 4.42 -20.78
C GLY A 229 7.18 3.30 -20.72
N PHE A 230 7.33 2.26 -21.53
CA PHE A 230 6.45 1.10 -21.52
C PHE A 230 7.22 -0.18 -21.22
N VAL A 231 6.57 -1.06 -20.47
CA VAL A 231 6.93 -2.47 -20.38
C VAL A 231 6.09 -3.23 -21.38
N VAL A 232 6.74 -3.97 -22.28
CA VAL A 232 6.08 -4.90 -23.21
C VAL A 232 6.57 -6.31 -22.91
N LEU A 233 5.67 -7.18 -22.48
CA LEU A 233 5.92 -8.58 -22.18
C LEU A 233 5.35 -9.45 -23.29
N LYS A 234 6.22 -10.11 -24.06
CA LYS A 234 5.80 -11.14 -25.01
C LYS A 234 5.31 -12.39 -24.28
N ALA A 235 4.73 -13.33 -25.03
CA ALA A 235 4.34 -14.63 -24.49
C ALA A 235 5.54 -15.32 -23.81
N GLY A 236 5.36 -15.74 -22.55
CA GLY A 236 6.39 -16.37 -21.73
C GLY A 236 7.51 -15.45 -21.23
N ASP A 237 7.47 -14.15 -21.52
CA ASP A 237 8.53 -13.21 -21.17
C ASP A 237 8.42 -12.70 -19.72
N SER A 238 9.52 -12.16 -19.20
CA SER A 238 9.53 -11.42 -17.93
C SER A 238 10.47 -10.22 -18.00
N LYS A 239 10.10 -9.14 -17.30
CA LYS A 239 10.92 -7.92 -17.19
C LYS A 239 11.03 -7.48 -15.74
N THR A 240 12.21 -7.02 -15.36
CA THR A 240 12.50 -6.58 -14.00
C THR A 240 12.67 -5.07 -13.96
N LEU A 241 11.89 -4.40 -13.13
CA LEU A 241 12.01 -2.98 -12.83
C LEU A 241 12.79 -2.83 -11.52
N LYS A 242 13.78 -1.93 -11.49
CA LYS A 242 14.62 -1.70 -10.31
C LYS A 242 14.41 -0.27 -9.80
N PHE A 243 13.99 -0.16 -8.56
CA PHE A 243 13.62 1.11 -7.93
C PHE A 243 14.62 1.44 -6.83
N GLN A 244 15.14 2.66 -6.84
CA GLN A 244 15.88 3.22 -5.72
C GLN A 244 14.90 3.91 -4.77
N VAL A 245 14.74 3.35 -3.58
CA VAL A 245 13.75 3.77 -2.57
C VAL A 245 14.29 3.63 -1.15
N MET A 246 13.58 4.22 -0.19
CA MET A 246 13.78 4.00 1.24
C MET A 246 12.55 3.28 1.81
N PRO A 247 12.70 2.45 2.85
CA PRO A 247 11.55 1.85 3.52
C PRO A 247 10.68 2.89 4.22
N ASP A 248 9.37 2.66 4.22
CA ASP A 248 8.39 3.54 4.86
C ASP A 248 8.47 3.45 6.41
N TYR A 249 8.86 2.29 6.94
CA TYR A 249 8.89 2.01 8.38
C TYR A 249 10.25 1.54 8.85
N LYS A 250 10.47 1.67 10.16
CA LYS A 250 11.57 0.99 10.85
C LYS A 250 11.39 -0.52 10.73
N ALA A 251 12.46 -1.25 10.41
CA ALA A 251 12.42 -2.68 10.19
C ALA A 251 13.71 -3.35 10.63
N LEU A 252 13.62 -4.60 11.10
CA LEU A 252 14.78 -5.37 11.54
C LEU A 252 15.30 -6.26 10.40
N LYS A 253 16.58 -6.61 10.45
CA LYS A 253 17.15 -7.66 9.59
C LYS A 253 16.47 -9.00 9.84
N GLY A 254 16.47 -9.85 8.82
CA GLY A 254 15.87 -11.17 8.88
C GLY A 254 15.46 -11.68 7.51
N ILE A 255 14.75 -12.81 7.54
CA ILE A 255 14.15 -13.41 6.36
C ILE A 255 12.66 -13.10 6.41
N TYR A 256 12.11 -12.64 5.29
CA TYR A 256 10.72 -12.21 5.20
C TYR A 256 10.04 -12.85 4.00
N ASP A 257 8.77 -13.20 4.16
CA ASP A 257 7.89 -13.43 3.03
C ASP A 257 7.35 -12.05 2.59
N PHE A 258 7.70 -11.66 1.36
CA PHE A 258 7.26 -10.45 0.70
C PHE A 258 5.98 -10.69 -0.10
N SER A 259 5.13 -9.68 -0.13
CA SER A 259 3.96 -9.57 -0.99
C SER A 259 3.80 -8.10 -1.40
N GLY A 260 2.61 -7.69 -1.84
CA GLY A 260 2.39 -6.36 -2.36
C GLY A 260 1.06 -6.22 -3.07
N ILE A 261 0.93 -5.14 -3.81
CA ILE A 261 -0.23 -4.80 -4.62
C ILE A 261 0.23 -4.03 -5.86
N ALA A 262 -0.44 -4.26 -6.98
CA ALA A 262 -0.33 -3.41 -8.15
C ALA A 262 -1.73 -3.08 -8.69
N PHE A 263 -2.08 -1.79 -8.69
CA PHE A 263 -3.23 -1.25 -9.39
C PHE A 263 -2.71 -0.62 -10.67
N MET A 264 -3.16 -1.05 -11.85
CA MET A 264 -2.56 -0.58 -13.09
C MET A 264 -3.48 -0.71 -14.30
N ARG A 265 -3.10 0.01 -15.36
CA ARG A 265 -3.69 -0.15 -16.69
C ARG A 265 -2.80 -1.00 -17.57
N ILE A 266 -3.41 -2.00 -18.20
CA ILE A 266 -2.78 -2.88 -19.18
C ILE A 266 -3.43 -2.73 -20.55
N GLU A 267 -2.61 -2.94 -21.58
CA GLU A 267 -3.00 -3.26 -22.94
C GLU A 267 -2.59 -4.72 -23.20
N TYR A 268 -3.34 -5.43 -24.04
CA TYR A 268 -2.98 -6.80 -24.39
C TYR A 268 -3.43 -7.18 -25.81
N GLU A 269 -2.84 -8.23 -26.36
CA GLU A 269 -3.14 -8.71 -27.71
C GLU A 269 -4.52 -9.36 -27.80
N GLY A 270 -5.36 -8.87 -28.70
CA GLY A 270 -6.70 -9.40 -28.96
C GLY A 270 -7.79 -8.77 -28.10
N HIS A 271 -9.03 -9.17 -28.37
CA HIS A 271 -10.22 -8.47 -27.87
C HIS A 271 -11.31 -9.47 -27.48
N GLY A 272 -12.28 -9.02 -26.68
CA GLY A 272 -13.54 -9.74 -26.50
C GLY A 272 -13.53 -10.90 -25.50
N TRP A 273 -12.56 -10.96 -24.58
CA TRP A 273 -12.52 -12.00 -23.53
C TRP A 273 -12.94 -11.50 -22.12
N GLY A 274 -13.45 -10.28 -21.99
CA GLY A 274 -14.00 -9.78 -20.72
C GLY A 274 -12.99 -9.26 -19.69
N LEU A 275 -11.69 -9.34 -19.96
CA LEU A 275 -10.69 -8.70 -19.11
C LEU A 275 -10.70 -7.18 -19.30
N ALA A 276 -10.88 -6.42 -18.22
CA ALA A 276 -10.79 -4.98 -18.26
C ALA A 276 -9.34 -4.53 -18.40
N THR A 277 -9.15 -3.31 -18.91
CA THR A 277 -7.82 -2.70 -19.00
C THR A 277 -7.31 -2.23 -17.64
N ASN A 278 -8.19 -1.93 -16.68
CA ASN A 278 -7.80 -1.69 -15.29
C ASN A 278 -7.76 -3.03 -14.54
N VAL A 279 -6.64 -3.30 -13.87
CA VAL A 279 -6.38 -4.56 -13.19
C VAL A 279 -5.70 -4.36 -11.83
N ASP A 280 -6.04 -5.26 -10.92
CA ASP A 280 -5.72 -5.21 -9.50
C ASP A 280 -5.01 -6.52 -9.12
N LEU A 281 -3.69 -6.47 -9.03
CA LEU A 281 -2.86 -7.66 -8.92
C LEU A 281 -2.40 -7.88 -7.48
N LYS A 282 -2.60 -9.11 -7.00
CA LYS A 282 -1.82 -9.67 -5.90
C LYS A 282 -0.56 -10.37 -6.45
N PRO A 283 0.64 -10.11 -5.90
CA PRO A 283 1.86 -10.74 -6.38
C PRO A 283 2.01 -12.17 -5.91
N ILE A 284 2.91 -12.88 -6.59
CA ILE A 284 3.51 -14.11 -6.09
C ILE A 284 4.34 -13.75 -4.85
N LYS A 285 4.09 -14.46 -3.74
CA LYS A 285 4.85 -14.28 -2.51
C LYS A 285 6.27 -14.80 -2.70
N THR A 286 7.26 -14.01 -2.30
CA THR A 286 8.68 -14.38 -2.42
C THR A 286 9.39 -14.27 -1.08
N ARG A 287 10.44 -15.08 -0.90
CA ARG A 287 11.25 -15.05 0.32
C ARG A 287 12.49 -14.22 0.09
N ILE A 288 12.64 -13.15 0.87
CA ILE A 288 13.74 -12.20 0.76
C ILE A 288 14.49 -12.14 2.08
N LYS A 289 15.82 -12.24 2.01
CA LYS A 289 16.73 -12.05 3.15
C LYS A 289 17.23 -10.61 3.13
N ILE A 290 17.11 -9.93 4.26
CA ILE A 290 17.63 -8.57 4.45
C ILE A 290 18.58 -8.61 5.64
N ASP A 291 19.85 -8.25 5.40
CA ASP A 291 20.94 -8.49 6.34
C ASP A 291 21.26 -7.29 7.27
N ARG A 292 20.49 -6.22 7.19
CA ARG A 292 20.64 -5.00 7.99
C ARG A 292 19.30 -4.52 8.53
N ASP A 293 19.34 -3.87 9.69
CA ASP A 293 18.20 -3.14 10.23
C ASP A 293 18.02 -1.82 9.44
N TYR A 294 16.86 -1.19 9.60
CA TYR A 294 16.59 0.14 9.10
C TYR A 294 15.73 0.94 10.10
N PRO A 295 16.07 2.21 10.36
CA PRO A 295 17.35 2.84 10.07
C PRO A 295 18.46 2.22 10.94
N SER A 296 19.63 1.98 10.34
CA SER A 296 20.80 1.43 11.03
C SER A 296 21.89 2.47 11.29
N THR A 297 21.89 3.58 10.55
CA THR A 297 22.81 4.70 10.79
C THR A 297 22.06 5.96 11.26
N PRO A 298 22.75 6.87 11.96
CA PRO A 298 22.32 8.23 12.23
C PRO A 298 21.69 8.96 11.02
N GLU A 299 22.33 8.91 9.86
CA GLU A 299 21.88 9.61 8.66
C GLU A 299 20.58 9.00 8.11
N GLU A 300 20.48 7.67 8.09
CA GLU A 300 19.23 6.99 7.72
C GLU A 300 18.08 7.34 8.68
N ARG A 301 18.40 7.50 9.98
CA ARG A 301 17.42 7.87 10.99
C ARG A 301 16.92 9.29 10.76
N GLU A 302 17.82 10.25 10.55
CA GLU A 302 17.45 11.65 10.28
C GLU A 302 16.55 11.74 9.03
N GLN A 303 16.88 11.02 7.96
CA GLN A 303 16.06 10.96 6.75
C GLN A 303 14.69 10.31 6.99
N TRP A 304 14.65 9.20 7.72
CA TRP A 304 13.40 8.52 8.07
C TRP A 304 12.51 9.43 8.91
N GLU A 305 13.04 10.08 9.95
CA GLU A 305 12.27 10.96 10.82
C GLU A 305 11.72 12.18 10.07
N GLN A 306 12.46 12.73 9.11
CA GLN A 306 11.97 13.82 8.25
C GLN A 306 10.75 13.39 7.43
N THR A 307 10.82 12.22 6.81
CA THR A 307 9.73 11.65 6.01
C THR A 307 8.53 11.29 6.90
N HIS A 308 8.81 10.64 8.03
CA HIS A 308 7.81 10.17 8.98
C HIS A 308 7.05 11.34 9.62
N ARG A 309 7.75 12.41 10.01
CA ARG A 309 7.14 13.66 10.51
C ARG A 309 6.10 14.20 9.53
N THR A 310 6.43 14.24 8.24
CA THR A 310 5.50 14.72 7.21
C THR A 310 4.23 13.87 7.13
N SER A 311 4.37 12.55 7.28
CA SER A 311 3.22 11.63 7.31
C SER A 311 2.34 11.84 8.55
N MET A 312 2.96 12.09 9.70
CA MET A 312 2.30 12.23 11.00
C MET A 312 1.64 13.60 11.20
N LEU A 313 2.03 14.63 10.43
CA LEU A 313 1.36 15.94 10.45
C LEU A 313 -0.15 15.86 10.18
N ARG A 314 -0.58 14.88 9.38
CA ARG A 314 -2.00 14.68 9.03
C ARG A 314 -2.78 13.88 10.08
N ARG A 315 -2.10 13.37 11.11
CA ARG A 315 -2.67 12.53 12.17
C ARG A 315 -2.26 13.05 13.55
N PRO A 316 -2.59 14.31 13.90
CA PRO A 316 -2.32 14.81 15.23
C PRO A 316 -3.13 14.01 16.26
N VAL A 317 -2.53 13.74 17.42
CA VAL A 317 -3.20 13.06 18.52
C VAL A 317 -3.99 14.10 19.30
N LYS A 318 -5.33 13.98 19.30
CA LYS A 318 -6.23 14.91 19.97
C LYS A 318 -6.32 14.61 21.48
N PRO A 319 -6.81 15.55 22.30
CA PRO A 319 -7.12 15.29 23.69
C PRO A 319 -7.99 14.04 23.86
N GLY A 320 -7.58 13.13 24.75
CA GLY A 320 -8.26 11.86 25.01
C GLY A 320 -7.96 10.72 24.03
N GLU A 321 -7.24 10.96 22.93
CA GLU A 321 -6.80 9.91 22.01
C GLU A 321 -5.50 9.24 22.50
N THR A 322 -5.26 8.01 22.03
CA THR A 322 -4.04 7.27 22.35
C THR A 322 -2.92 7.56 21.35
N PHE A 323 -1.69 7.73 21.83
CA PHE A 323 -0.51 7.79 20.97
C PHE A 323 -0.30 6.44 20.27
N VAL A 324 -0.15 6.46 18.94
CA VAL A 324 0.03 5.24 18.14
C VAL A 324 1.43 4.65 18.26
N GLU A 325 2.43 5.48 18.56
CA GLU A 325 3.82 5.05 18.68
C GLU A 325 4.61 5.88 19.70
N ASP A 326 5.74 5.32 20.13
CA ASP A 326 6.75 6.03 20.91
C ASP A 326 7.34 7.20 20.11
N GLY A 327 7.41 8.37 20.72
CA GLY A 327 7.93 9.55 20.02
C GLY A 327 8.12 10.77 20.91
N LEU A 328 8.83 11.74 20.38
CA LEU A 328 8.84 13.12 20.84
C LEU A 328 7.73 13.87 20.11
N TYR A 329 6.82 14.47 20.87
CA TYR A 329 5.67 15.18 20.34
C TYR A 329 5.69 16.65 20.74
N ARG A 330 5.21 17.49 19.83
CA ARG A 330 5.02 18.92 20.04
C ARG A 330 3.56 19.24 20.29
N ALA A 331 3.30 20.04 21.31
CA ALA A 331 1.97 20.61 21.54
C ALA A 331 1.65 21.65 20.46
N VAL A 332 0.47 21.54 19.85
CA VAL A 332 -0.04 22.49 18.88
C VAL A 332 -1.44 22.90 19.29
N ARG A 333 -1.67 24.20 19.41
CA ARG A 333 -3.00 24.77 19.63
C ARG A 333 -3.50 25.37 18.33
N LEU A 334 -4.64 24.89 17.87
CA LEU A 334 -5.37 25.45 16.75
C LEU A 334 -6.33 26.50 17.31
N ILE A 335 -6.07 27.78 17.03
CA ILE A 335 -7.02 28.88 17.26
C ILE A 335 -7.39 29.41 15.87
N PRO A 336 -8.63 29.89 15.63
CA PRO A 336 -8.96 30.59 14.39
C PRO A 336 -7.88 31.61 14.05
N ASP A 337 -7.37 31.55 12.81
CA ASP A 337 -6.36 32.45 12.24
C ASP A 337 -4.93 32.37 12.82
N THR A 338 -4.62 31.47 13.78
CA THR A 338 -3.24 31.29 14.26
C THR A 338 -2.95 29.89 14.80
N ASN A 339 -1.85 29.29 14.35
CA ASN A 339 -1.33 28.03 14.87
C ASN A 339 -0.20 28.29 15.86
N TYR A 340 -0.44 28.03 17.14
CA TYR A 340 0.60 28.16 18.17
C TYR A 340 1.28 26.81 18.41
N ARG A 341 2.61 26.80 18.32
CA ARG A 341 3.44 25.62 18.55
C ARG A 341 4.18 25.76 19.88
N GLY A 342 4.17 24.71 20.67
CA GLY A 342 4.97 24.60 21.87
C GLY A 342 6.45 24.55 21.51
N LEU A 343 7.27 25.21 22.30
CA LEU A 343 8.72 25.25 22.12
C LEU A 343 9.33 23.87 22.35
N TYR A 344 8.91 23.19 23.42
CA TYR A 344 9.49 21.93 23.87
C TYR A 344 8.81 20.71 23.25
N LEU A 345 9.53 19.59 23.33
CA LEU A 345 9.05 18.28 22.92
C LEU A 345 8.83 17.43 24.17
N LYS A 346 7.71 16.71 24.21
CA LYS A 346 7.43 15.74 25.26
C LYS A 346 7.52 14.32 24.73
N PRO A 347 8.21 13.41 25.45
CA PRO A 347 8.18 12.00 25.10
C PRO A 347 6.83 11.39 25.50
N PHE A 348 6.25 10.60 24.60
CA PHE A 348 5.07 9.78 24.87
C PHE A 348 5.32 8.33 24.43
N LYS A 349 4.64 7.40 25.10
CA LYS A 349 4.65 5.97 24.77
C LYS A 349 3.43 5.58 23.94
N ALA A 350 3.59 4.59 23.07
CA ALA A 350 2.48 3.96 22.38
C ALA A 350 1.43 3.48 23.40
N GLY A 351 0.15 3.75 23.13
CA GLY A 351 -0.97 3.43 24.00
C GLY A 351 -1.20 4.41 25.16
N GLN A 352 -0.30 5.36 25.41
CA GLN A 352 -0.56 6.42 26.39
C GLN A 352 -1.70 7.31 25.90
N VAL A 353 -2.57 7.76 26.80
CA VAL A 353 -3.68 8.67 26.47
C VAL A 353 -3.20 10.11 26.58
N ALA A 354 -3.47 10.92 25.55
CA ALA A 354 -3.23 12.36 25.59
C ALA A 354 -4.15 13.02 26.62
N SER A 355 -3.60 13.89 27.48
CA SER A 355 -4.38 14.59 28.50
C SER A 355 -5.53 15.39 27.89
N ILE A 356 -6.66 15.39 28.57
CA ILE A 356 -7.81 16.26 28.28
C ILE A 356 -7.70 17.64 28.96
N GLU A 357 -6.77 17.78 29.90
CA GLU A 357 -6.52 19.01 30.63
C GLU A 357 -5.74 20.03 29.80
N ASP A 358 -5.85 21.29 30.17
CA ASP A 358 -5.12 22.38 29.55
C ASP A 358 -3.61 22.18 29.70
N VAL A 359 -2.90 22.33 28.58
CA VAL A 359 -1.45 22.23 28.53
C VAL A 359 -0.87 23.64 28.57
N ARG A 360 -0.11 23.92 29.62
CA ARG A 360 0.73 25.11 29.71
C ARG A 360 2.15 24.83 29.22
N MET A 361 2.59 25.50 28.16
CA MET A 361 3.92 25.29 27.57
C MET A 361 4.44 26.55 26.85
N PRO A 362 5.72 26.93 26.99
CA PRO A 362 6.28 28.07 26.26
C PRO A 362 6.09 27.94 24.76
N MET A 363 5.83 29.06 24.09
CA MET A 363 5.64 29.10 22.65
C MET A 363 6.96 29.19 21.90
N GLU A 364 7.01 28.57 20.72
CA GLU A 364 8.16 28.65 19.82
C GLU A 364 8.36 30.07 19.25
N SER A 365 7.27 30.77 18.95
CA SER A 365 7.29 32.05 18.22
C SER A 365 7.35 33.30 19.09
N LEU A 366 7.04 33.19 20.39
CA LEU A 366 6.92 34.33 21.30
C LEU A 366 7.61 34.04 22.63
N ASN A 367 8.63 34.84 22.94
CA ASN A 367 9.36 34.74 24.20
C ASN A 367 8.45 35.15 25.39
N GLY A 368 8.46 34.36 26.46
CA GLY A 368 7.69 34.62 27.67
C GLY A 368 6.18 34.34 27.56
N VAL A 369 5.70 33.91 26.40
CA VAL A 369 4.29 33.54 26.20
C VAL A 369 4.16 32.02 26.23
N ASN A 370 3.14 31.54 26.91
CA ASN A 370 2.81 30.11 26.93
C ASN A 370 1.56 29.85 26.09
N ILE A 371 1.54 28.71 25.41
CA ILE A 371 0.29 28.00 25.17
C ILE A 371 -0.34 27.76 26.54
N ASP A 372 -1.62 28.07 26.66
CA ASP A 372 -2.42 27.81 27.86
C ASP A 372 -3.83 27.44 27.41
N GLY A 373 -4.11 26.13 27.36
CA GLY A 373 -5.37 25.60 26.82
C GLY A 373 -5.24 24.19 26.23
N PRO A 374 -6.30 23.69 25.59
CA PRO A 374 -6.29 22.37 24.95
C PRO A 374 -5.35 22.36 23.75
N VAL A 375 -4.62 21.25 23.59
CA VAL A 375 -3.65 21.06 22.50
C VAL A 375 -3.87 19.72 21.83
N GLN A 376 -3.46 19.65 20.57
CA GLN A 376 -3.20 18.39 19.89
C GLN A 376 -1.69 18.15 19.83
N TRP A 377 -1.28 16.90 19.79
CA TRP A 377 0.13 16.51 19.77
C TRP A 377 0.55 16.05 18.38
N ILE A 378 1.64 16.61 17.88
CA ILE A 378 2.21 16.26 16.58
C ILE A 378 3.55 15.57 16.80
N TRP A 379 3.74 14.40 16.17
CA TRP A 379 5.00 13.67 16.23
C TRP A 379 6.11 14.46 15.53
N GLU A 380 7.28 14.57 16.16
CA GLU A 380 8.43 15.32 15.65
C GLU A 380 9.66 14.45 15.43
N ALA A 381 9.82 13.38 16.22
CA ALA A 381 11.06 12.63 16.28
C ALA A 381 10.92 11.32 17.08
N SER A 382 11.88 10.41 16.90
CA SER A 382 12.02 9.25 17.77
C SER A 382 12.31 9.69 19.20
N ALA A 383 11.65 9.02 20.16
CA ALA A 383 11.91 9.19 21.57
C ALA A 383 13.31 8.67 21.95
N PRO A 384 13.94 9.26 22.99
CA PRO A 384 15.15 8.70 23.59
C PRO A 384 14.92 7.24 23.97
N THR A 385 15.65 6.33 23.34
CA THR A 385 15.46 4.89 23.50
C THR A 385 16.73 4.27 24.04
N PRO A 386 16.70 3.56 25.19
CA PRO A 386 17.88 2.85 25.70
C PRO A 386 18.37 1.78 24.72
N VAL A 387 19.69 1.60 24.62
CA VAL A 387 20.30 0.58 23.75
C VAL A 387 19.89 -0.84 24.17
N LYS A 388 19.69 -1.07 25.47
CA LYS A 388 19.16 -2.30 26.06
C LYS A 388 18.29 -1.96 27.26
N GLN A 389 17.43 -2.91 27.63
CA GLN A 389 16.69 -2.81 28.89
C GLN A 389 17.67 -2.57 30.06
N TRP A 390 17.42 -1.52 30.84
CA TRP A 390 18.27 -1.07 31.96
C TRP A 390 19.60 -0.39 31.60
N SER A 391 19.83 -0.01 30.34
CA SER A 391 21.00 0.80 29.96
C SER A 391 20.73 2.30 30.16
N PHE A 392 21.75 3.03 30.61
CA PHE A 392 21.79 4.50 30.53
C PHE A 392 22.22 5.00 29.14
N ASP A 393 22.83 4.13 28.33
CA ASP A 393 23.18 4.45 26.95
C ASP A 393 21.91 4.51 26.09
N ILE A 394 21.79 5.57 25.31
CA ILE A 394 20.67 5.85 24.42
C ILE A 394 21.09 5.53 22.99
N ILE A 395 20.19 4.96 22.18
CA ILE A 395 20.40 4.77 20.74
C ILE A 395 20.84 6.11 20.15
N GLU A 396 21.95 6.11 19.39
CA GLU A 396 22.49 7.30 18.74
C GLU A 396 21.39 8.11 18.04
N ASP A 397 21.50 9.43 18.05
CA ASP A 397 20.55 10.35 17.41
C ASP A 397 19.11 10.34 17.98
N THR A 398 18.85 9.62 19.09
CA THR A 398 17.58 9.73 19.81
C THR A 398 17.68 10.56 21.09
N ALA A 399 18.89 11.05 21.44
CA ALA A 399 19.11 11.88 22.61
C ALA A 399 18.29 13.18 22.56
N GLN A 400 17.55 13.46 23.63
CA GLN A 400 16.87 14.74 23.84
C GLN A 400 17.72 15.73 24.64
N PHE A 401 18.69 15.23 25.43
CA PHE A 401 19.51 16.05 26.32
C PHE A 401 20.99 15.77 26.10
N CYS A 402 21.83 16.79 26.24
CA CYS A 402 23.28 16.63 26.28
C CYS A 402 23.98 17.68 27.13
N LYS A 403 25.21 17.40 27.55
CA LYS A 403 26.01 18.31 28.38
C LYS A 403 26.67 19.41 27.52
N PRO A 404 26.96 20.59 28.07
CA PRO A 404 27.80 21.58 27.40
C PRO A 404 29.18 21.02 27.06
N GLY A 405 29.78 21.46 25.95
CA GLY A 405 31.14 21.07 25.53
C GLY A 405 31.29 19.65 24.97
N VAL A 406 30.23 18.82 24.99
CA VAL A 406 30.27 17.48 24.38
C VAL A 406 29.96 17.54 22.89
N THR A 407 30.29 16.47 22.17
CA THR A 407 29.87 16.31 20.78
C THR A 407 28.34 16.28 20.67
N CYS A 408 27.78 17.11 19.79
CA CYS A 408 26.36 17.19 19.50
C CYS A 408 25.83 15.80 19.08
N PRO A 409 24.92 15.20 19.86
CA PRO A 409 24.48 13.83 19.62
C PRO A 409 23.37 13.74 18.57
N ARG A 410 22.80 14.86 18.13
CA ARG A 410 21.67 14.90 17.21
C ARG A 410 21.57 16.25 16.50
N SER A 411 21.47 16.23 15.17
CA SER A 411 21.27 17.44 14.39
C SER A 411 19.95 18.14 14.76
N GLY A 412 19.95 19.47 14.79
CA GLY A 412 18.74 20.26 14.99
C GLY A 412 18.94 21.49 15.87
N ARG A 413 17.84 21.99 16.41
CA ARG A 413 17.81 23.14 17.31
C ARG A 413 17.92 22.69 18.75
N TRP A 414 18.70 23.42 19.53
CA TRP A 414 18.98 23.13 20.93
C TRP A 414 18.79 24.38 21.78
N VAL A 415 18.23 24.23 22.97
CA VAL A 415 18.08 25.29 23.97
C VAL A 415 18.90 24.97 25.21
N PRO A 416 19.63 25.94 25.79
CA PRO A 416 20.27 25.75 27.07
C PRO A 416 19.22 25.81 28.19
N ARG A 417 19.35 24.92 29.16
CA ARG A 417 18.57 24.94 30.40
C ARG A 417 19.49 24.74 31.59
N VAL A 418 19.20 25.41 32.70
CA VAL A 418 19.96 25.28 33.95
C VAL A 418 19.02 24.82 35.03
N SER A 419 19.37 23.74 35.75
CA SER A 419 18.59 23.33 36.91
C SER A 419 18.64 24.43 37.98
N VAL A 420 17.46 24.93 38.35
CA VAL A 420 17.27 25.90 39.45
C VAL A 420 16.76 25.23 40.72
N SER A 421 16.50 23.92 40.64
CA SER A 421 16.10 23.08 41.76
C SER A 421 17.18 23.05 42.85
N SER A 422 16.85 23.49 44.06
CA SER A 422 17.75 23.48 45.22
C SER A 422 17.38 22.44 46.29
N GLY A 423 16.59 21.40 45.97
CA GLY A 423 16.11 20.42 46.96
C GLY A 423 15.49 19.13 46.38
N PHE A 424 14.70 18.41 47.21
CA PHE A 424 14.05 17.12 46.90
C PHE A 424 12.75 17.23 46.06
N GLY A 425 12.47 18.39 45.47
CA GLY A 425 11.30 18.62 44.62
C GLY A 425 11.47 18.11 43.18
N PRO A 426 10.41 18.14 42.36
CA PRO A 426 10.52 17.88 40.94
C PRO A 426 11.53 18.86 40.30
N PRO A 427 12.33 18.40 39.33
CA PRO A 427 13.39 19.22 38.77
C PRO A 427 12.79 20.42 38.00
N GLU A 428 13.15 21.62 38.43
CA GLU A 428 12.82 22.88 37.78
C GLU A 428 14.03 23.39 36.99
N TYR A 429 13.77 23.81 35.76
CA TYR A 429 14.79 24.30 34.84
C TYR A 429 14.47 25.71 34.37
N GLN A 430 15.47 26.58 34.41
CA GLN A 430 15.43 27.88 33.75
C GLN A 430 16.00 27.74 32.34
N TYR A 431 15.19 28.07 31.34
CA TYR A 431 15.58 28.03 29.93
C TYR A 431 16.16 29.37 29.47
N GLN A 432 17.28 29.31 28.75
CA GLN A 432 17.97 30.47 28.21
C GLN A 432 17.65 30.63 26.70
N LEU A 433 16.48 31.18 26.39
CA LEU A 433 15.94 31.21 25.02
C LEU A 433 16.80 31.99 24.01
N ALA A 434 17.55 33.01 24.46
CA ALA A 434 18.51 33.73 23.63
C ALA A 434 19.70 32.86 23.19
N GLY A 435 19.96 31.76 23.90
CA GLY A 435 21.02 30.81 23.61
C GLY A 435 20.61 29.67 22.68
N ILE A 436 19.44 29.74 22.01
CA ILE A 436 19.05 28.69 21.05
C ILE A 436 20.07 28.64 19.91
N VAL A 437 20.61 27.45 19.66
CA VAL A 437 21.56 27.20 18.57
C VAL A 437 21.04 26.12 17.64
N THR A 438 21.44 26.20 16.38
CA THR A 438 21.34 25.07 15.45
C THR A 438 22.70 24.39 15.38
N ARG A 439 22.73 23.07 15.55
CA ARG A 439 23.94 22.26 15.51
C ARG A 439 23.75 21.06 14.61
N ARG A 440 24.80 20.72 13.86
CA ARG A 440 24.90 19.43 13.17
C ARG A 440 25.49 18.42 14.14
N ARG A 441 25.10 17.16 13.98
CA ARG A 441 25.74 16.04 14.67
C ARG A 441 27.26 16.09 14.45
N GLY A 442 28.02 15.76 15.49
CA GLY A 442 29.49 15.77 15.43
C GLY A 442 30.11 17.13 15.76
N GLU A 443 29.36 18.23 15.72
CA GLU A 443 29.84 19.54 16.16
C GLU A 443 29.91 19.62 17.68
N THR A 444 30.86 20.36 18.24
CA THR A 444 30.93 20.57 19.69
C THR A 444 29.78 21.47 20.17
N MET A 445 29.08 21.03 21.21
CA MET A 445 28.05 21.83 21.88
C MET A 445 28.68 23.02 22.59
N PRO A 446 28.13 24.24 22.47
CA PRO A 446 28.70 25.40 23.14
C PRO A 446 28.72 25.21 24.68
N PRO A 447 29.67 25.86 25.37
CA PRO A 447 29.60 25.99 26.82
C PRO A 447 28.33 26.74 27.22
N VAL A 448 27.79 26.41 28.40
CA VAL A 448 26.63 27.07 28.99
C VAL A 448 26.97 27.40 30.43
N ASP A 449 26.72 28.62 30.84
CA ASP A 449 26.97 29.07 32.20
C ASP A 449 25.95 28.43 33.17
N GLY A 450 26.46 27.71 34.18
CA GLY A 450 25.65 27.09 35.23
C GLY A 450 26.16 25.71 35.65
N LYS A 451 26.20 25.43 36.96
CA LYS A 451 26.75 24.18 37.54
C LYS A 451 26.00 22.91 37.07
N TYR A 452 24.74 23.05 36.68
CA TYR A 452 23.86 21.97 36.21
C TYR A 452 23.20 22.35 34.89
N ALA A 453 23.99 22.97 33.99
CA ALA A 453 23.53 23.35 32.67
C ALA A 453 23.51 22.14 31.73
N GLU A 454 22.47 22.07 30.91
CA GLU A 454 22.25 21.06 29.89
C GLU A 454 21.68 21.71 28.62
N TRP A 455 21.83 21.04 27.50
CA TRP A 455 21.15 21.35 26.26
C TRP A 455 19.95 20.43 26.09
N GLU A 456 18.80 20.97 25.70
CA GLU A 456 17.60 20.24 25.35
C GLU A 456 17.27 20.41 23.86
N TRP A 457 17.00 19.30 23.17
CA TRP A 457 16.69 19.28 21.75
C TRP A 457 15.27 19.77 21.50
N LEU A 458 15.14 20.80 20.66
CA LEU A 458 13.88 21.45 20.34
C LEU A 458 13.21 20.91 19.08
N GLY A 459 13.89 20.09 18.28
CA GLY A 459 13.39 19.66 16.97
C GLY A 459 14.44 19.77 15.87
N ALA A 460 14.13 19.20 14.71
CA ALA A 460 14.96 19.37 13.52
C ALA A 460 15.02 20.85 13.13
N ALA A 461 16.13 21.28 12.51
CA ALA A 461 16.22 22.61 11.95
C ALA A 461 15.20 22.75 10.81
N HIS A 462 14.41 23.83 10.82
CA HIS A 462 13.61 24.19 9.67
C HIS A 462 14.57 24.73 8.59
N GLY A 463 14.61 24.06 7.45
CA GLY A 463 15.36 24.52 6.27
C GLY A 463 14.67 25.66 5.56
#